data_AF-A0A6G3Z884-F1
#
_entry.id   AF-A0A6G3Z884-F1
#
_cell.length_a   1.000
_cell.length_b   1.000
_cell.length_c   1.000
_cell.angle_alpha   90.00
_cell.angle_beta   90.00
_cell.angle_gamma   90.00
#
_symmetry.space_group_name_H-M   'P 1'
#
loop_
_entity.id
_entity.type
_entity.pdbx_description
1 polymer ?
#
loop_
_entity_poly.entity_id
_entity_poly.type
_entity_poly.pdbx_seq_one_letter_code
_entity_poly.pdbx_strand_id
1 'polypeptide(L)' 'QVPQWQNNRSEGASLYILDPDGHKLELHVGDWRSRLTAAKANPFTEEMEFFL' A
#
# COMPACT_ATOMS: atom_id res chain seq x y z
N GLN A 1 -14.46 -2.39 17.22
CA GLN A 1 -13.32 -2.27 16.29
C GLN A 1 -13.88 -1.94 14.91
N VAL A 2 -13.18 -1.13 14.11
CA VAL A 2 -13.60 -0.79 12.74
C VAL A 2 -13.37 -2.02 11.84
N PRO A 3 -14.32 -2.40 10.97
CA PRO A 3 -14.15 -3.54 10.07
C PRO A 3 -12.94 -3.34 9.15
N GLN A 4 -12.10 -4.37 9.02
CA GLN A 4 -10.95 -4.36 8.12
C GLN A 4 -11.22 -5.28 6.93
N TRP A 5 -10.80 -4.87 5.74
CA TRP A 5 -11.06 -5.62 4.50
C TRP A 5 -9.79 -6.22 3.88
N GLN A 6 -8.59 -5.90 4.39
CA GLN A 6 -7.33 -6.43 3.90
C GLN A 6 -6.24 -6.39 4.99
N ASN A 7 -5.35 -7.40 4.97
CA ASN A 7 -4.12 -7.40 5.78
C ASN A 7 -3.01 -6.63 5.06
N ASN A 8 -2.16 -5.93 5.83
CA ASN A 8 -1.02 -5.21 5.24
C ASN A 8 -0.02 -6.16 4.56
N ARG A 9 0.29 -5.86 3.30
CA ARG A 9 1.32 -6.53 2.48
C ARG A 9 2.13 -5.55 1.63
N SER A 10 1.82 -4.25 1.72
CA SER A 10 2.51 -3.19 0.98
C SER A 10 3.74 -2.73 1.76
N GLU A 11 4.68 -2.05 1.08
CA GLU A 11 5.72 -1.32 1.81
C GLU A 11 5.06 -0.23 2.66
N GLY A 12 5.53 -0.09 3.91
CA GLY A 12 5.03 0.85 4.91
C GLY A 12 3.95 0.24 5.82
N ALA A 13 3.62 0.97 6.89
CA ALA A 13 2.50 0.58 7.75
C ALA A 13 1.20 1.01 7.09
N SER A 14 0.31 0.04 6.83
CA SER A 14 -0.99 0.29 6.21
C SER A 14 -2.11 -0.32 7.06
N LEU A 15 -3.22 0.41 7.18
CA LEU A 15 -4.45 -0.06 7.81
C LEU A 15 -5.61 0.10 6.82
N TYR A 16 -6.24 -1.02 6.46
CA TYR A 16 -7.34 -1.07 5.50
C TYR A 16 -8.68 -1.22 6.23
N ILE A 17 -9.52 -0.20 6.16
CA ILE A 17 -10.81 -0.14 6.88
C ILE A 17 -11.99 0.08 5.93
N LEU A 18 -13.17 -0.34 6.38
CA LEU A 18 -14.44 0.02 5.78
C LEU A 18 -15.05 1.18 6.56
N ASP A 19 -15.59 2.17 5.84
CA ASP A 19 -16.49 3.15 6.42
C ASP A 19 -17.93 2.57 6.54
N PRO A 20 -18.89 3.31 7.13
CA PRO A 20 -20.26 2.82 7.29
C PRO A 20 -20.97 2.45 5.97
N ASP A 21 -20.60 3.11 4.88
CA ASP A 21 -21.16 2.86 3.54
C ASP A 21 -20.46 1.70 2.80
N GLY A 22 -19.40 1.14 3.40
CA GLY A 22 -18.62 0.04 2.84
C GLY A 22 -17.54 0.48 1.86
N HIS A 23 -17.19 1.77 1.82
CA HIS A 23 -16.06 2.27 1.06
C HIS A 23 -14.75 1.77 1.65
N LYS A 24 -13.85 1.34 0.76
CA LYS A 24 -12.53 0.82 1.11
C LYS A 24 -11.55 1.97 1.28
N LEU A 25 -11.19 2.26 2.53
CA LEU A 25 -10.22 3.28 2.88
C LEU A 25 -8.89 2.63 3.30
N GLU A 26 -7.80 3.37 3.12
CA GLU A 26 -6.45 3.00 3.55
C GLU A 26 -5.83 4.18 4.30
N LEU A 27 -5.29 3.90 5.50
CA LEU A 27 -4.36 4.81 6.17
C LEU A 27 -2.96 4.26 5.95
N HIS A 28 -2.12 5.04 5.28
CA HIS A 28 -0.80 4.62 4.85
C HIS A 28 0.30 5.54 5.40
N VAL A 29 1.33 4.95 6.01
CA VAL A 29 2.54 5.66 6.42
C VAL A 29 3.60 5.51 5.34
N GLY A 30 3.86 6.61 4.62
CA GLY A 30 4.79 6.66 3.51
C GLY A 30 4.30 7.61 2.43
N ASP A 31 5.04 7.69 1.34
CA ASP A 31 4.65 8.43 0.15
C ASP A 31 5.07 7.67 -1.11
N TRP A 32 4.83 8.27 -2.28
CA TRP A 32 5.20 7.62 -3.53
C TRP A 32 6.72 7.45 -3.70
N ARG A 33 7.55 8.28 -3.05
CA ARG A 33 9.01 8.20 -3.14
C ARG A 33 9.55 7.06 -2.28
N SER A 34 9.02 6.89 -1.07
CA SER A 34 9.36 5.73 -0.23
C SER A 34 8.97 4.44 -0.93
N ARG A 35 7.75 4.41 -1.49
CA ARG A 35 7.24 3.27 -2.27
C ARG A 35 8.11 2.96 -3.49
N LEU A 36 8.51 3.98 -4.25
CA LEU A 36 9.39 3.82 -5.40
C LEU A 36 10.76 3.27 -4.99
N THR A 37 11.32 3.76 -3.88
CA THR A 37 12.61 3.30 -3.36
C THR A 37 12.53 1.83 -2.94
N ALA A 38 11.47 1.45 -2.25
CA ALA A 38 11.23 0.07 -1.85
C ALA A 38 11.00 -0.86 -3.05
N ALA A 39 10.24 -0.42 -4.05
CA ALA A 39 10.02 -1.18 -5.29
C ALA A 39 11.33 -1.37 -6.08
N LYS A 40 12.24 -0.40 -6.06
CA LYS A 40 13.58 -0.56 -6.67
C LYS A 40 14.46 -1.56 -5.90
N ALA A 41 14.29 -1.65 -4.59
CA ALA A 41 15.05 -2.59 -3.74
C ALA A 41 14.48 -4.02 -3.80
N ASN A 42 13.15 -4.15 -3.89
CA ASN A 42 12.44 -5.41 -4.01
C ASN A 42 11.26 -5.23 -5.00
N PRO A 43 11.50 -5.49 -6.30
CA PRO A 43 10.48 -5.35 -7.33
C PRO A 43 9.24 -6.20 -7.05
N PHE A 44 8.05 -5.68 -7.35
CA PHE A 44 6.81 -6.43 -7.18
C PHE A 44 6.67 -7.57 -8.19
N THR A 45 7.28 -7.42 -9.37
CA THR A 45 7.34 -8.38 -10.46
C THR A 45 8.72 -8.34 -11.12
N GLU A 46 9.08 -9.40 -11.85
CA GLU A 46 10.36 -9.47 -12.56
C GLU A 46 10.43 -8.47 -13.73
N GLU A 47 9.29 -8.15 -14.34
CA GLU A 47 9.15 -7.25 -15.48
C GLU A 47 8.88 -5.79 -15.09
N MET A 48 9.16 -5.41 -13.83
CA MET A 48 8.89 -4.05 -13.36
C MET A 48 9.87 -3.03 -13.96
N GLU A 49 9.34 -2.04 -14.68
CA GLU A 49 10.12 -0.96 -15.29
C GLU A 49 9.91 0.38 -14.58
N PHE A 50 10.95 1.21 -14.55
CA PHE A 50 10.90 2.55 -13.96
C PHE A 50 11.17 3.61 -15.02
N PHE A 51 10.25 4.57 -15.14
CA PHE A 51 10.36 5.71 -16.06
C PHE A 51 10.72 6.98 -15.28
N LEU A 52 11.48 7.88 -15.92
CA LEU A 52 11.92 9.17 -15.37
C LEU A 52 11.15 10.32 -16.02
#